data_AF-A0A954G6C7-F1
#
_entry.id   AF-A0A954G6C7-F1
#
_cell.length_a   1.000
_cell.length_b   1.000
_cell.length_c   1.000
_cell.angle_alpha   90.00
_cell.angle_beta   90.00
_cell.angle_gamma   90.00
#
_symmetry.space_group_name_H-M   'P 1'
#
loop_
_entity.id
_entity.type
_entity.pdbx_description
1 polymer ?
#
loop_
_entity_poly.entity_id
_entity_poly.type
_entity_poly.pdbx_seq_one_letter_code
_entity_poly.pdbx_strand_id
1 'polypeptide(L)'
;RWNDSLQVLVPNSLQPAEVEDVILCPMLGRVIVLVRDDQLPLAIGRKGQNVRLASKLVGWDIEVMTQTELDEQLDKTVEAFSSIPGVSEELAESLVSQGFFSYYDLSVIEPDQLAELGGLTAEQCEQIVEVADRESERVEAEEEAMRVAQKNPAAESDESKSETAVEEPEPAVSENEAVEEAAVDVNDTENAAVADETTVPEELPVEEPVNVDNSAEESTEKQE
;
A
#
# COMPACT_ATOMS: atom_id res chain seq x y z
N ARG A 1 2.82 20.86 23.35
CA ARG A 1 4.15 21.38 23.76
C ARG A 1 5.21 20.61 22.98
N TRP A 2 6.22 21.26 22.39
CA TRP A 2 7.30 20.53 21.71
C TRP A 2 8.09 19.68 22.72
N ASN A 3 8.49 18.48 22.28
CA ASN A 3 9.36 17.54 22.98
C ASN A 3 10.07 16.70 21.91
N ASP A 4 11.31 16.32 22.16
CA ASP A 4 12.13 15.57 21.19
C ASP A 4 11.81 14.06 21.22
N SER A 5 11.11 13.57 22.25
CA SER A 5 10.57 12.20 22.30
C SER A 5 9.21 12.11 21.61
N LEU A 6 9.10 11.22 20.61
CA LEU A 6 7.86 10.95 19.88
C LEU A 6 6.69 10.54 20.80
N GLN A 7 6.97 9.73 21.84
CA GLN A 7 5.97 9.32 22.85
C GLN A 7 5.32 10.50 23.57
N VAL A 8 6.02 11.65 23.66
CA VAL A 8 5.47 12.88 24.25
C VAL A 8 4.95 13.83 23.17
N LEU A 9 5.62 13.91 22.02
CA LEU A 9 5.23 14.81 20.92
C LEU A 9 3.89 14.40 20.29
N VAL A 10 3.66 13.11 20.07
CA VAL A 10 2.45 12.59 19.40
C VAL A 10 1.17 12.89 20.20
N PRO A 11 1.04 12.55 21.51
CA PRO A 11 -0.13 12.95 22.30
C PRO A 11 -0.31 14.46 22.43
N ASN A 12 0.79 15.23 22.41
CA ASN A 12 0.75 16.70 22.40
C ASN A 12 0.23 17.27 21.07
N SER A 13 0.38 16.54 19.96
CA SER A 13 -0.03 16.97 18.62
C SER A 13 -1.49 16.66 18.30
N LEU A 14 -2.08 15.63 18.93
CA LEU A 14 -3.48 15.22 18.74
C LEU A 14 -4.48 15.96 19.64
N GLN A 15 -4.01 16.85 20.53
CA GLN A 15 -4.87 17.71 21.36
C GLN A 15 -5.93 18.43 20.52
N PRO A 16 -7.22 18.35 20.87
CA PRO A 16 -7.75 18.11 22.22
C PRO A 16 -8.09 16.66 22.59
N ALA A 17 -7.78 15.66 21.76
CA ALA A 17 -8.11 14.27 22.08
C ALA A 17 -7.23 13.68 23.20
N GLU A 18 -7.81 12.80 24.01
CA GLU A 18 -7.06 11.96 24.95
C GLU A 18 -6.51 10.72 24.22
N VAL A 19 -5.24 10.41 24.45
CA VAL A 19 -4.53 9.24 23.92
C VAL A 19 -4.30 8.25 25.05
N GLU A 20 -4.52 6.96 24.80
CA GLU A 20 -4.29 5.89 25.77
C GLU A 20 -2.88 5.30 25.64
N ASP A 21 -2.45 4.97 24.41
CA ASP A 21 -1.11 4.46 24.13
C ASP A 21 -0.58 4.87 22.74
N VAL A 22 0.72 4.74 22.52
CA VAL A 22 1.44 5.14 21.29
C VAL A 22 2.45 4.06 20.90
N ILE A 23 2.13 3.32 19.83
CA ILE A 23 2.98 2.28 19.25
C ILE A 23 3.80 2.90 18.11
N LEU A 24 5.11 2.65 18.09
CA LEU A 24 6.06 3.20 17.13
C LEU A 24 6.48 2.11 16.15
N CYS A 25 6.26 2.34 14.85
CA CYS A 25 6.58 1.41 13.77
C CYS A 25 7.72 2.00 12.92
N PRO A 26 8.99 1.88 13.35
CA PRO A 26 10.11 2.61 12.75
C PRO A 26 10.42 2.20 11.31
N MET A 27 10.14 0.94 10.94
CA MET A 27 10.39 0.41 9.59
C MET A 27 9.54 1.11 8.52
N LEU A 28 8.34 1.58 8.88
CA LEU A 28 7.40 2.25 7.97
C LEU A 28 7.30 3.77 8.22
N GLY A 29 8.04 4.31 9.20
CA GLY A 29 7.88 5.71 9.63
C GLY A 29 6.47 6.05 10.15
N ARG A 30 5.74 5.04 10.66
CA ARG A 30 4.35 5.14 11.12
C ARG A 30 4.27 5.13 12.65
N VAL A 31 3.27 5.80 13.20
CA VAL A 31 2.89 5.76 14.62
C VAL A 31 1.42 5.37 14.72
N ILE A 32 1.12 4.29 15.43
CA ILE A 32 -0.26 3.91 15.76
C ILE A 32 -0.59 4.54 17.10
N VAL A 33 -1.74 5.21 17.18
CA VAL A 33 -2.21 5.87 18.39
C VAL A 33 -3.52 5.24 18.82
N LEU A 34 -3.48 4.62 20.00
CA LEU A 34 -4.64 3.97 20.60
C LEU A 34 -5.47 4.98 21.38
N VAL A 35 -6.76 5.01 21.07
CA VAL A 35 -7.76 5.91 21.67
C VAL A 35 -9.04 5.15 21.97
N ARG A 36 -9.82 5.66 22.94
CA ARG A 36 -11.18 5.17 23.20
C ARG A 36 -12.13 5.51 22.05
N ASP A 37 -13.21 4.74 21.92
CA ASP A 37 -14.28 4.97 20.94
C ASP A 37 -14.86 6.40 21.00
N ASP A 38 -14.94 6.99 22.21
CA ASP A 38 -15.45 8.35 22.40
C ASP A 38 -14.49 9.45 21.90
N GLN A 39 -13.19 9.12 21.81
CA GLN A 39 -12.12 10.02 21.40
C GLN A 39 -11.74 9.86 19.91
N LEU A 40 -11.98 8.70 19.29
CA LEU A 40 -11.66 8.42 17.88
C LEU A 40 -12.12 9.53 16.90
N PRO A 41 -13.37 10.04 16.94
CA PRO A 41 -13.80 11.11 16.03
C PRO A 41 -13.11 12.46 16.30
N LEU A 42 -12.68 12.70 17.54
CA LEU A 42 -11.98 13.92 17.95
C LEU A 42 -10.51 13.89 17.53
N ALA A 43 -9.86 12.73 17.69
CA ALA A 43 -8.48 12.49 17.32
C ALA A 43 -8.27 12.56 15.79
N ILE A 44 -9.15 11.94 15.00
CA ILE A 44 -9.16 12.06 13.53
C ILE A 44 -9.51 13.52 13.13
N GLY A 45 -10.55 14.08 13.75
CA GLY A 45 -11.07 15.40 13.46
C GLY A 45 -11.81 15.49 12.10
N ARG A 46 -12.40 16.66 11.82
CA ARG A 46 -13.22 16.86 10.61
C ARG A 46 -12.40 16.60 9.33
N LYS A 47 -12.80 15.59 8.53
CA LYS A 47 -12.11 15.13 7.30
C LYS A 47 -10.65 14.70 7.53
N GLY A 48 -10.32 14.17 8.71
CA GLY A 48 -8.95 13.80 9.06
C GLY A 48 -8.02 15.02 9.17
N GLN A 49 -8.56 16.20 9.48
CA GLN A 49 -7.74 17.41 9.58
C GLN A 49 -6.79 17.38 10.77
N ASN A 50 -7.21 16.81 11.91
CA ASN A 50 -6.41 16.82 13.13
C ASN A 50 -5.21 15.89 12.98
N VAL A 51 -5.47 14.62 12.64
CA VAL A 51 -4.42 13.63 12.35
C VAL A 51 -3.47 14.10 11.25
N ARG A 52 -3.96 14.63 10.11
CA ARG A 52 -3.11 15.14 9.03
C ARG A 52 -2.25 16.35 9.42
N LEU A 53 -2.67 17.15 10.40
CA LEU A 53 -1.83 18.24 10.94
C LEU A 53 -0.82 17.70 11.95
N ALA A 54 -1.19 16.70 12.75
CA ALA A 54 -0.30 15.99 13.66
C ALA A 54 0.83 15.27 12.89
N SER A 55 0.53 14.47 11.85
CA SER A 55 1.52 13.79 11.01
C SER A 55 2.53 14.78 10.41
N LYS A 56 2.05 15.95 9.95
CA LYS A 56 2.91 17.01 9.41
C LYS A 56 3.77 17.73 10.46
N LEU A 57 3.35 17.74 11.73
CA LEU A 57 4.10 18.35 12.83
C LEU A 57 5.16 17.39 13.38
N VAL A 58 4.85 16.08 13.40
CA VAL A 58 5.73 15.02 13.89
C VAL A 58 6.72 14.56 12.80
N GLY A 59 6.33 14.63 11.53
CA GLY A 59 7.11 14.13 10.39
C GLY A 59 6.98 12.62 10.16
N TRP A 60 6.03 11.97 10.82
CA TRP A 60 5.72 10.54 10.74
C TRP A 60 4.27 10.39 10.31
N ASP A 61 3.90 9.27 9.67
CA ASP A 61 2.48 8.98 9.49
C ASP A 61 1.84 8.62 10.83
N ILE A 62 0.59 9.02 11.03
CA ILE A 62 -0.12 8.80 12.29
C ILE A 62 -1.45 8.15 11.97
N GLU A 63 -1.58 6.91 12.42
CA GLU A 63 -2.82 6.15 12.34
C GLU A 63 -3.50 6.17 13.71
N VAL A 64 -4.82 6.32 13.73
CA VAL A 64 -5.59 6.39 14.98
C VAL A 64 -6.71 5.38 14.91
N MET A 65 -6.73 4.46 15.86
CA MET A 65 -7.66 3.34 15.95
C MET A 65 -7.93 3.00 17.42
N THR A 66 -8.96 2.21 17.68
CA THR A 66 -9.25 1.67 19.02
C THR A 66 -8.48 0.38 19.27
N GLN A 67 -8.39 -0.07 20.53
CA GLN A 67 -7.77 -1.36 20.86
C GLN A 67 -8.44 -2.52 20.12
N THR A 68 -9.78 -2.52 20.03
CA THR A 68 -10.53 -3.58 19.35
C THR A 68 -10.34 -3.54 17.84
N GLU A 69 -10.25 -2.34 17.24
CA GLU A 69 -9.89 -2.19 15.82
C GLU A 69 -8.47 -2.70 15.53
N LEU A 70 -7.50 -2.40 16.41
CA LEU A 70 -6.14 -2.94 16.30
C LEU A 70 -6.16 -4.47 16.42
N ASP A 71 -6.75 -5.04 17.47
CA ASP A 71 -6.80 -6.49 17.69
C ASP A 71 -7.43 -7.22 16.47
N GLU A 72 -8.55 -6.71 15.95
CA GLU A 72 -9.16 -7.24 14.73
C GLU A 72 -8.26 -7.09 13.48
N GLN A 73 -7.49 -6.01 13.38
CA GLN A 73 -6.58 -5.77 12.26
C GLN A 73 -5.35 -6.69 12.34
N LEU A 74 -4.84 -6.96 13.54
CA LEU A 74 -3.75 -7.93 13.78
C LEU A 74 -4.16 -9.30 13.25
N ASP A 75 -5.30 -9.85 13.71
CA ASP A 75 -5.81 -11.16 13.31
C ASP A 75 -5.99 -11.26 11.79
N LYS A 76 -6.69 -10.29 11.18
CA LYS A 76 -6.92 -10.24 9.72
C LYS A 76 -5.62 -10.16 8.92
N THR A 77 -4.62 -9.43 9.42
CA THR A 77 -3.33 -9.28 8.72
C THR A 77 -2.50 -10.56 8.81
N VAL A 78 -2.50 -11.25 9.96
CA VAL A 78 -1.83 -12.55 10.11
C VAL A 78 -2.43 -13.59 9.16
N GLU A 79 -3.76 -13.65 9.02
CA GLU A 79 -4.44 -14.51 8.03
C GLU A 79 -4.07 -14.13 6.57
N ALA A 80 -4.02 -12.84 6.27
CA ALA A 80 -3.65 -12.32 4.95
C ALA A 80 -2.20 -12.68 4.58
N PHE A 81 -1.24 -12.41 5.46
CA PHE A 81 0.17 -12.74 5.23
C PHE A 81 0.43 -14.25 5.22
N SER A 82 -0.28 -15.04 6.03
CA SER A 82 -0.20 -16.51 6.00
C SER A 82 -0.73 -17.12 4.69
N SER A 83 -1.46 -16.35 3.89
CA SER A 83 -1.90 -16.75 2.54
C SER A 83 -0.83 -16.56 1.47
N ILE A 84 0.27 -15.85 1.77
CA ILE A 84 1.40 -15.62 0.85
C ILE A 84 2.31 -16.86 0.81
N PRO A 85 2.54 -17.48 -0.36
CA PRO A 85 3.49 -18.58 -0.48
C PRO A 85 4.91 -18.14 -0.09
N GLY A 86 5.49 -18.79 0.92
CA GLY A 86 6.84 -18.49 1.42
C GLY A 86 6.86 -17.74 2.76
N VAL A 87 5.74 -17.15 3.17
CA VAL A 87 5.59 -16.59 4.53
C VAL A 87 5.17 -17.70 5.49
N SER A 88 5.86 -17.82 6.62
CA SER A 88 5.43 -18.68 7.74
C SER A 88 4.53 -17.92 8.71
N GLU A 89 3.73 -18.62 9.50
CA GLU A 89 2.89 -18.04 10.57
C GLU A 89 3.73 -17.21 11.56
N GLU A 90 4.89 -17.72 11.97
CA GLU A 90 5.86 -17.00 12.83
C GLU A 90 6.44 -15.72 12.18
N LEU A 91 6.64 -15.73 10.85
CA LEU A 91 7.05 -14.54 10.10
C LEU A 91 5.88 -13.55 9.92
N ALA A 92 4.66 -14.03 9.71
CA ALA A 92 3.46 -13.20 9.63
C ALA A 92 3.22 -12.46 10.96
N GLU A 93 3.24 -13.18 12.10
CA GLU A 93 3.19 -12.58 13.44
C GLU A 93 4.32 -11.56 13.65
N SER A 94 5.54 -11.89 13.23
CA SER A 94 6.70 -11.01 13.36
C SER A 94 6.54 -9.71 12.56
N LEU A 95 6.13 -9.79 11.29
CA LEU A 95 5.85 -8.63 10.43
C LEU A 95 4.74 -7.76 11.03
N VAL A 96 3.63 -8.37 11.43
CA VAL A 96 2.51 -7.66 12.06
C VAL A 96 2.96 -6.96 13.35
N SER A 97 3.83 -7.57 14.16
CA SER A 97 4.39 -6.93 15.36
C SER A 97 5.28 -5.71 15.09
N GLN A 98 5.89 -5.62 13.90
CA GLN A 98 6.67 -4.44 13.48
C GLN A 98 5.79 -3.33 12.88
N GLY A 99 4.49 -3.58 12.69
CA GLY A 99 3.50 -2.62 12.19
C GLY A 99 3.16 -2.74 10.71
N PHE A 100 3.45 -3.88 10.06
CA PHE A 100 3.02 -4.15 8.70
C PHE A 100 1.54 -4.61 8.73
N PHE A 101 0.63 -3.83 8.13
CA PHE A 101 -0.82 -4.10 8.17
C PHE A 101 -1.46 -4.29 6.78
N SER A 102 -0.67 -4.20 5.72
CA SER A 102 -1.13 -4.29 4.33
C SER A 102 -0.11 -4.97 3.44
N TYR A 103 -0.57 -5.50 2.29
CA TYR A 103 0.31 -6.02 1.25
C TYR A 103 1.24 -4.93 0.68
N TYR A 104 0.75 -3.68 0.60
CA TYR A 104 1.56 -2.52 0.22
C TYR A 104 2.73 -2.27 1.18
N ASP A 105 2.51 -2.37 2.51
CA ASP A 105 3.59 -2.24 3.48
C ASP A 105 4.68 -3.30 3.26
N LEU A 106 4.27 -4.52 2.87
CA LEU A 106 5.17 -5.64 2.59
C LEU A 106 5.89 -5.51 1.23
N SER A 107 5.34 -4.81 0.24
CA SER A 107 6.06 -4.58 -1.02
C SER A 107 7.15 -3.50 -0.93
N VAL A 108 7.02 -2.56 0.00
CA VAL A 108 7.99 -1.47 0.23
C VAL A 108 9.11 -1.88 1.21
N ILE A 109 9.07 -3.08 1.79
CA ILE A 109 10.10 -3.56 2.73
C ILE A 109 11.46 -3.76 2.04
N GLU A 110 12.55 -3.44 2.75
CA GLU A 110 13.89 -3.78 2.26
C GLU A 110 14.12 -5.32 2.35
N PRO A 111 14.63 -5.98 1.29
CA PRO A 111 14.86 -7.43 1.30
C PRO A 111 15.78 -7.91 2.44
N ASP A 112 16.72 -7.08 2.87
CA ASP A 112 17.62 -7.35 4.00
C ASP A 112 16.86 -7.44 5.34
N GLN A 113 15.88 -6.56 5.55
CA GLN A 113 15.02 -6.55 6.75
C GLN A 113 14.10 -7.78 6.77
N LEU A 114 13.53 -8.15 5.62
CA LEU A 114 12.72 -9.35 5.48
C LEU A 114 13.53 -10.64 5.69
N ALA A 115 14.80 -10.65 5.24
CA ALA A 115 15.73 -11.74 5.46
C ALA A 115 16.13 -11.87 6.94
N GLU A 116 16.34 -10.76 7.65
CA GLU A 116 16.65 -10.76 9.08
C GLU A 116 15.47 -11.26 9.93
N LEU A 117 14.23 -10.85 9.61
CA LEU A 117 13.03 -11.30 10.31
C LEU A 117 12.71 -12.80 10.07
N GLY A 118 12.80 -13.26 8.82
CA GLY A 118 12.36 -14.61 8.44
C GLY A 118 13.46 -15.66 8.32
N GLY A 119 14.74 -15.28 8.43
CA GLY A 119 15.87 -16.16 8.11
C GLY A 119 15.89 -16.62 6.64
N LEU A 120 15.35 -15.79 5.74
CA LEU A 120 15.09 -16.11 4.34
C LEU A 120 16.31 -15.86 3.44
N THR A 121 16.34 -16.50 2.27
CA THR A 121 17.28 -16.14 1.20
C THR A 121 16.80 -14.91 0.42
N ALA A 122 17.70 -14.19 -0.24
CA ALA A 122 17.33 -13.06 -1.10
C ALA A 122 16.28 -13.45 -2.17
N GLU A 123 16.43 -14.62 -2.80
CA GLU A 123 15.45 -15.17 -3.76
C GLU A 123 14.04 -15.37 -3.14
N GLN A 124 13.96 -15.72 -1.85
CA GLN A 124 12.68 -15.85 -1.15
C GLN A 124 12.08 -14.48 -0.79
N CYS A 125 12.92 -13.51 -0.38
CA CYS A 125 12.47 -12.15 -0.14
C CYS A 125 11.90 -11.50 -1.42
N GLU A 126 12.59 -11.65 -2.55
CA GLU A 126 12.13 -11.17 -3.86
C GLU A 126 10.77 -11.79 -4.25
N GLN A 127 10.59 -13.11 -4.05
CA GLN A 127 9.32 -13.79 -4.33
C GLN A 127 8.17 -13.32 -3.42
N ILE A 128 8.44 -13.07 -2.14
CA ILE A 128 7.42 -12.56 -1.20
C ILE A 128 6.99 -11.15 -1.60
N VAL A 129 7.94 -10.27 -1.97
CA VAL A 129 7.65 -8.91 -2.45
C VAL A 129 6.85 -8.94 -3.76
N GLU A 130 7.24 -9.77 -4.75
CA GLU A 130 6.51 -9.91 -6.02
C GLU A 130 5.07 -10.42 -5.81
N VAL A 131 4.85 -11.33 -4.86
CA VAL A 131 3.49 -11.77 -4.51
C VAL A 131 2.74 -10.67 -3.76
N ALA A 132 3.38 -9.95 -2.84
CA ALA A 132 2.77 -8.85 -2.10
C ALA A 132 2.27 -7.74 -3.04
N ASP A 133 3.06 -7.34 -4.04
CA ASP A 133 2.64 -6.39 -5.08
C ASP A 133 1.33 -6.83 -5.75
N ARG A 134 1.31 -8.07 -6.27
CA ARG A 134 0.13 -8.61 -6.98
C ARG A 134 -1.10 -8.75 -6.08
N GLU A 135 -0.92 -9.16 -4.83
CA GLU A 135 -2.04 -9.26 -3.89
C GLU A 135 -2.53 -7.86 -3.44
N SER A 136 -1.65 -6.86 -3.36
CA SER A 136 -2.03 -5.46 -3.12
C SER A 136 -2.91 -4.92 -4.24
N GLU A 137 -2.49 -5.07 -5.51
CA GLU A 137 -3.30 -4.67 -6.67
C GLU A 137 -4.68 -5.36 -6.69
N ARG A 138 -4.73 -6.65 -6.33
CA ARG A 138 -5.98 -7.42 -6.28
C ARG A 138 -6.93 -6.92 -5.19
N VAL A 139 -6.40 -6.68 -3.98
CA VAL A 139 -7.21 -6.23 -2.84
C VAL A 139 -7.68 -4.79 -3.05
N GLU A 140 -6.84 -3.90 -3.56
CA GLU A 140 -7.23 -2.53 -3.90
C GLU A 140 -8.35 -2.52 -4.94
N ALA A 141 -8.26 -3.32 -6.00
CA ALA A 141 -9.31 -3.42 -7.01
C ALA A 141 -10.64 -3.95 -6.45
N GLU A 142 -10.59 -4.90 -5.51
CA GLU A 142 -11.78 -5.44 -4.83
C GLU A 142 -12.42 -4.40 -3.89
N GLU A 143 -11.61 -3.67 -3.11
CA GLU A 143 -12.07 -2.56 -2.28
C GLU A 143 -12.67 -1.42 -3.11
N GLU A 144 -12.04 -1.04 -4.22
CA GLU A 144 -12.55 0.01 -5.10
C GLU A 144 -13.89 -0.41 -5.74
N ALA A 145 -14.01 -1.65 -6.20
CA ALA A 145 -15.26 -2.19 -6.72
C ALA A 145 -16.37 -2.16 -5.65
N MET A 146 -16.07 -2.58 -4.41
CA MET A 146 -17.01 -2.54 -3.29
C MET A 146 -17.42 -1.10 -2.92
N ARG A 147 -16.47 -0.17 -2.94
CA ARG A 147 -16.66 1.27 -2.67
C ARG A 147 -17.51 1.94 -3.75
N VAL A 148 -17.36 1.55 -5.01
CA VAL A 148 -18.23 2.00 -6.13
C VAL A 148 -19.64 1.42 -5.98
N ALA A 149 -19.78 0.13 -5.65
CA ALA A 149 -21.07 -0.53 -5.45
C ALA A 149 -21.88 0.10 -4.30
N GLN A 150 -21.28 0.29 -3.12
CA GLN A 150 -21.95 0.95 -1.98
C GLN A 150 -22.37 2.39 -2.27
N LYS A 151 -21.62 3.10 -3.12
CA LYS A 151 -21.89 4.50 -3.47
C LYS A 151 -22.97 4.63 -4.56
N ASN A 152 -23.31 3.55 -5.26
CA ASN A 152 -24.20 3.59 -6.43
C ASN A 152 -25.30 2.50 -6.43
N PRO A 153 -26.10 2.35 -5.36
CA PRO A 153 -27.11 1.28 -5.21
C PRO A 153 -28.35 1.42 -6.13
N ALA A 154 -28.34 2.34 -7.09
CA ALA A 154 -29.50 2.69 -7.92
C ALA A 154 -29.51 2.04 -9.32
N ALA A 155 -28.40 1.41 -9.74
CA ALA A 155 -28.23 0.91 -11.11
C ALA A 155 -28.93 -0.44 -11.42
N GLU A 156 -29.36 -1.20 -10.41
CA GLU A 156 -29.97 -2.53 -10.59
C GLU A 156 -31.51 -2.53 -10.69
N SER A 157 -32.14 -1.34 -10.85
CA SER A 157 -33.60 -1.22 -10.81
C SER A 157 -34.31 -1.06 -12.17
N ASP A 158 -33.56 -1.07 -13.28
CA ASP A 158 -34.10 -0.76 -14.63
C ASP A 158 -33.77 -1.81 -15.71
N GLU A 159 -33.87 -3.11 -15.39
CA GLU A 159 -33.86 -4.16 -16.43
C GLU A 159 -34.81 -5.34 -16.14
N SER A 160 -36.06 -5.06 -15.75
CA SER A 160 -37.11 -6.10 -15.78
C SER A 160 -38.54 -5.56 -15.93
N LYS A 161 -38.79 -4.82 -17.02
CA LYS A 161 -40.15 -4.59 -17.55
C LYS A 161 -40.19 -4.58 -19.08
N SER A 162 -40.00 -5.75 -19.69
CA SER A 162 -40.55 -6.03 -21.02
C SER A 162 -41.04 -7.48 -21.11
N GLU A 163 -42.36 -7.60 -21.20
CA GLU A 163 -43.19 -8.66 -21.81
C GLU A 163 -42.95 -10.16 -21.49
N THR A 164 -44.00 -10.78 -20.95
CA THR A 164 -44.24 -12.23 -20.92
C THR A 164 -45.34 -12.60 -21.91
N ALA A 165 -45.05 -13.40 -22.95
CA ALA A 165 -46.05 -14.16 -23.72
C ALA A 165 -45.46 -15.25 -24.67
N VAL A 166 -45.30 -16.48 -24.13
CA VAL A 166 -45.64 -17.81 -24.71
C VAL A 166 -45.78 -17.99 -26.24
N GLU A 167 -45.05 -18.96 -26.85
CA GLU A 167 -45.61 -20.25 -27.39
C GLU A 167 -44.48 -21.27 -27.76
N GLU A 168 -44.86 -22.53 -28.05
CA GLU A 168 -44.06 -23.78 -28.10
C GLU A 168 -43.60 -24.18 -29.55
N PRO A 169 -42.98 -25.36 -29.87
CA PRO A 169 -41.77 -25.38 -30.72
C PRO A 169 -41.83 -26.15 -32.07
N GLU A 170 -40.85 -25.81 -32.95
CA GLU A 170 -40.24 -26.62 -34.04
C GLU A 170 -41.12 -27.17 -35.22
N PRO A 171 -40.53 -27.66 -36.35
CA PRO A 171 -39.25 -27.33 -37.02
C PRO A 171 -39.39 -27.09 -38.56
N ALA A 172 -38.41 -26.45 -39.22
CA ALA A 172 -38.24 -26.52 -40.70
C ALA A 172 -36.80 -26.18 -41.18
N VAL A 173 -36.42 -26.74 -42.33
CA VAL A 173 -35.07 -26.74 -42.95
C VAL A 173 -34.95 -25.85 -44.19
N SER A 174 -33.76 -25.82 -44.83
CA SER A 174 -33.41 -25.21 -46.14
C SER A 174 -33.01 -23.72 -46.06
N GLU A 175 -32.01 -23.17 -46.75
CA GLU A 175 -30.74 -23.53 -47.44
C GLU A 175 -30.33 -22.24 -48.20
N ASN A 176 -29.17 -22.26 -48.86
CA ASN A 176 -28.59 -21.22 -49.75
C ASN A 176 -27.95 -20.03 -48.99
N GLU A 177 -26.63 -19.79 -48.98
CA GLU A 177 -25.56 -19.85 -50.01
C GLU A 177 -25.30 -18.50 -50.69
N ALA A 178 -24.18 -17.86 -50.26
CA ALA A 178 -23.34 -16.90 -51.00
C ALA A 178 -24.00 -15.56 -51.46
N VAL A 179 -23.30 -14.53 -51.97
CA VAL A 179 -21.88 -14.33 -52.38
C VAL A 179 -21.48 -12.84 -52.17
N GLU A 180 -20.19 -12.54 -52.39
CA GLU A 180 -19.58 -11.24 -52.79
C GLU A 180 -19.51 -10.11 -51.74
N GLU A 181 -18.36 -9.48 -51.43
CA GLU A 181 -17.22 -8.92 -52.21
C GLU A 181 -17.41 -7.47 -52.69
N ALA A 182 -16.28 -6.78 -52.85
CA ALA A 182 -16.09 -5.43 -53.39
C ALA A 182 -16.60 -4.23 -52.54
N ALA A 183 -15.90 -3.08 -52.46
CA ALA A 183 -14.54 -2.73 -52.92
C ALA A 183 -14.14 -1.32 -52.39
N VAL A 184 -12.82 -1.08 -52.21
CA VAL A 184 -12.03 0.10 -52.69
C VAL A 184 -12.55 1.52 -52.26
N ASP A 185 -11.74 2.43 -51.69
CA ASP A 185 -10.57 3.02 -52.35
C ASP A 185 -9.52 3.65 -51.41
N VAL A 186 -8.34 3.94 -51.98
CA VAL A 186 -7.11 4.45 -51.38
C VAL A 186 -6.99 5.99 -51.37
N ASN A 187 -6.05 6.49 -50.55
CA ASN A 187 -5.15 7.65 -50.76
C ASN A 187 -4.39 7.84 -49.42
N ASP A 188 -3.06 7.66 -49.28
CA ASP A 188 -1.94 8.33 -49.97
C ASP A 188 -2.12 9.86 -50.02
N THR A 189 -1.14 10.71 -49.68
CA THR A 189 0.31 10.58 -49.96
C THR A 189 1.18 11.31 -48.90
N GLU A 190 2.40 10.80 -48.72
CA GLU A 190 3.67 11.38 -48.21
C GLU A 190 3.74 12.84 -47.67
N ASN A 191 4.61 13.04 -46.66
CA ASN A 191 5.84 13.85 -46.91
C ASN A 191 7.03 13.47 -46.00
N ALA A 192 8.23 13.58 -46.60
CA ALA A 192 9.61 13.36 -46.11
C ALA A 192 9.95 13.95 -44.71
N ALA A 193 10.71 13.26 -43.84
CA ALA A 193 12.21 13.21 -43.72
C ALA A 193 12.84 14.51 -43.12
N VAL A 194 14.04 14.61 -42.50
CA VAL A 194 15.34 13.90 -42.57
C VAL A 194 16.14 14.14 -41.25
N ALA A 195 16.90 13.14 -40.73
CA ALA A 195 18.09 13.20 -39.82
C ALA A 195 18.03 14.07 -38.51
N ASP A 196 19.03 14.17 -37.61
CA ASP A 196 20.42 13.64 -37.51
C ASP A 196 20.90 13.56 -36.03
N GLU A 197 22.12 13.05 -35.78
CA GLU A 197 23.00 13.16 -34.58
C GLU A 197 22.41 12.82 -33.18
N THR A 198 22.86 11.79 -32.44
CA THR A 198 24.22 11.51 -31.92
C THR A 198 24.75 12.53 -30.90
N THR A 199 24.60 12.26 -29.60
CA THR A 199 25.65 12.53 -28.58
C THR A 199 25.41 11.71 -27.30
N VAL A 200 26.50 11.32 -26.62
CA VAL A 200 26.48 10.52 -25.38
C VAL A 200 26.87 11.42 -24.17
N PRO A 201 26.95 10.95 -22.91
CA PRO A 201 26.43 11.68 -21.75
C PRO A 201 27.45 12.63 -21.09
N GLU A 202 26.98 13.44 -20.15
CA GLU A 202 27.83 14.23 -19.25
C GLU A 202 27.65 13.76 -17.80
N GLU A 203 28.60 12.96 -17.32
CA GLU A 203 28.84 12.77 -15.88
C GLU A 203 29.72 13.90 -15.34
N LEU A 204 29.63 14.13 -14.02
CA LEU A 204 30.69 14.49 -13.05
C LEU A 204 30.17 15.47 -11.97
N PRO A 205 30.80 15.56 -10.77
CA PRO A 205 31.83 14.69 -10.20
C PRO A 205 31.44 14.03 -8.86
N VAL A 206 32.25 13.05 -8.46
CA VAL A 206 32.28 12.46 -7.11
C VAL A 206 33.06 13.39 -6.17
N GLU A 207 32.60 13.62 -4.94
CA GLU A 207 33.44 14.16 -3.85
C GLU A 207 33.82 13.04 -2.87
N GLU A 208 35.09 13.05 -2.47
CA GLU A 208 35.73 12.01 -1.64
C GLU A 208 35.40 12.16 -0.13
N PRO A 209 35.46 11.07 0.66
CA PRO A 209 35.16 11.12 2.09
C PRO A 209 36.21 11.87 2.91
N VAL A 210 35.75 12.76 3.79
CA VAL A 210 36.62 13.45 4.76
C VAL A 210 37.09 12.47 5.83
N ASN A 211 38.35 12.05 5.71
CA ASN A 211 39.02 11.24 6.72
C ASN A 211 39.44 12.10 7.92
N VAL A 212 38.74 11.99 9.05
CA VAL A 212 39.17 12.58 10.33
C VAL A 212 39.88 11.50 11.15
N ASP A 213 41.20 11.44 10.97
CA ASP A 213 42.08 10.78 11.93
C ASP A 213 42.08 11.60 13.23
N ASN A 214 41.73 10.96 14.34
CA ASN A 214 42.15 11.44 15.66
C ASN A 214 42.44 10.26 16.57
N SER A 215 43.67 9.76 16.46
CA SER A 215 44.31 8.86 17.43
C SER A 215 44.48 9.50 18.83
N ALA A 216 44.68 8.66 19.86
CA ALA A 216 45.00 9.01 21.27
C ALA A 216 43.87 9.74 22.06
N GLU A 217 43.71 9.62 23.39
CA GLU A 217 44.22 8.76 24.48
C GLU A 217 43.17 8.84 25.64
N GLU A 218 43.13 8.05 26.72
CA GLU A 218 44.11 7.12 27.32
C GLU A 218 43.41 5.82 27.80
N SER A 219 43.98 5.10 28.78
CA SER A 219 43.43 3.85 29.37
C SER A 219 42.90 4.04 30.81
N THR A 220 42.32 2.98 31.40
CA THR A 220 42.25 2.72 32.87
C THR A 220 41.40 3.67 33.73
N GLU A 221 41.00 3.36 34.98
CA GLU A 221 40.68 2.10 35.70
C GLU A 221 40.07 2.52 37.07
N LYS A 222 39.25 1.65 37.69
CA LYS A 222 38.90 1.61 39.13
C LYS A 222 37.95 2.65 39.78
N GLN A 223 36.94 2.08 40.43
CA GLN A 223 36.59 2.20 41.86
C GLN A 223 36.78 3.55 42.57
N GLU A 224 35.67 4.12 43.06
CA GLU A 224 35.24 3.92 44.47
C GLU A 224 33.69 3.95 44.57
#